data_AF-A0A7W1BFJ0-F1
#
_entry.id   AF-A0A7W1BFJ0-F1
#
_cell.length_a   1.000
_cell.length_b   1.000
_cell.length_c   1.000
_cell.angle_alpha   90.00
_cell.angle_beta   90.00
_cell.angle_gamma   90.00
#
_symmetry.space_group_name_H-M   'P 1'
#
loop_
_entity.id
_entity.type
_entity.pdbx_description
1 polymer ?
#
loop_
_entity_poly.entity_id
_entity_poly.type
_entity_poly.pdbx_seq_one_letter_code
_entity_poly.pdbx_strand_id
1 'polypeptide(L)'
;MASPIIATHGLAAAIGALLRSSVRLAREQWLSADELAERRRTRLRQVLARAAGTAYYGAALREAGLDDPAAIELHDLERLPFLDRHTIARHGLDAFLTGGRDGLVSVFTSGSTGTPGRFMRSKVEEAEYSARWWRVYAVYGCSVRDAQINVATVGKPDRAGPISMLRKIGVLPR
;
A
#
# COMPACT_ATOMS: atom_id res chain seq x y z
N MET A 1 21.18 -21.76 11.20
CA MET A 1 19.84 -21.87 11.83
C MET A 1 18.84 -21.19 10.92
N ALA A 2 18.07 -21.98 10.17
CA ALA A 2 17.06 -21.47 9.25
C ALA A 2 15.91 -20.87 10.08
N SER A 3 15.72 -19.56 9.95
CA SER A 3 14.56 -18.89 10.52
C SER A 3 13.29 -19.46 9.87
N PRO A 4 12.29 -19.90 10.64
CA PRO A 4 11.06 -20.38 10.04
C PRO A 4 10.39 -19.20 9.35
N ILE A 5 10.01 -19.40 8.09
CA ILE A 5 9.20 -18.49 7.30
C ILE A 5 7.84 -18.40 8.01
N ILE A 6 7.72 -17.49 8.97
CA ILE A 6 6.45 -17.15 9.61
C ILE A 6 5.54 -16.66 8.50
N ALA A 7 4.44 -17.39 8.27
CA ALA A 7 3.37 -17.16 7.31
C ALA A 7 3.15 -15.68 6.95
N THR A 8 3.93 -15.17 6.00
CA THR A 8 3.90 -13.76 5.55
C THR A 8 2.60 -13.40 4.84
N HIS A 9 1.73 -14.38 4.59
CA HIS A 9 0.49 -14.26 3.82
C HIS A 9 -0.76 -14.75 4.59
N GLY A 10 -0.63 -15.02 5.89
CA GLY A 10 -1.69 -15.59 6.74
C GLY A 10 -2.58 -14.57 7.48
N LEU A 11 -3.70 -15.05 8.04
CA LEU A 11 -4.65 -14.26 8.86
C LEU A 11 -3.95 -13.55 10.04
N ALA A 12 -3.11 -14.26 10.79
CA ALA A 12 -2.38 -13.71 11.93
C ALA A 12 -1.43 -12.57 11.52
N ALA A 13 -0.75 -12.72 10.37
CA ALA A 13 0.12 -11.68 9.84
C ALA A 13 -0.66 -10.42 9.46
N ALA A 14 -1.83 -10.58 8.83
CA ALA A 14 -2.70 -9.45 8.49
C ALA A 14 -3.24 -8.73 9.74
N ILE A 15 -3.69 -9.45 10.76
CA ILE A 15 -4.14 -8.86 12.03
C ILE A 15 -2.99 -8.11 12.72
N GLY A 16 -1.82 -8.74 12.82
CA GLY A 16 -0.64 -8.11 13.40
C GLY A 16 -0.21 -6.86 12.64
N ALA A 17 -0.28 -6.88 11.30
CA ALA A 17 0.01 -5.72 10.47
C ALA A 17 -1.00 -4.58 10.66
N LEU A 18 -2.29 -4.89 10.79
CA LEU A 18 -3.34 -3.92 11.10
C LEU A 18 -3.04 -3.22 12.43
N LEU A 19 -2.83 -3.98 13.52
CA LEU A 19 -2.58 -3.41 14.85
C LEU A 19 -1.30 -2.58 14.88
N ARG A 20 -0.18 -3.12 14.39
CA ARG A 20 1.09 -2.39 14.34
C ARG A 20 0.98 -1.12 13.52
N SER A 21 0.31 -1.18 12.36
CA SER A 21 0.11 -0.02 11.51
C SER A 21 -0.80 1.02 12.16
N SER A 22 -1.89 0.62 12.81
CA SER A 22 -2.80 1.54 13.49
C SER A 22 -2.12 2.29 14.63
N VAL A 23 -1.37 1.60 15.49
CA VAL A 23 -0.61 2.23 16.58
C VAL A 23 0.45 3.17 16.02
N ARG A 24 1.21 2.70 15.03
CA ARG A 24 2.25 3.50 14.36
C ARG A 24 1.66 4.77 13.75
N LEU A 25 0.57 4.65 12.99
CA LEU A 25 -0.07 5.76 12.27
C LEU A 25 -0.73 6.78 13.22
N ALA A 26 -1.30 6.33 14.34
CA ALA A 26 -1.85 7.21 15.38
C ALA A 26 -0.76 8.05 16.08
N ARG A 27 0.46 7.52 16.19
CA ARG A 27 1.62 8.28 16.68
C ARG A 27 2.20 9.20 15.63
N GLU A 28 2.41 8.69 14.41
CA GLU A 28 3.08 9.41 13.32
C GLU A 28 2.38 10.71 12.89
N GLN A 29 1.06 10.80 13.07
CA GLN A 29 0.30 11.98 12.64
C GLN A 29 0.60 13.25 13.45
N TRP A 30 1.28 13.11 14.58
CA TRP A 30 1.64 14.22 15.48
C TRP A 30 3.14 14.52 15.48
N LEU A 31 3.90 13.94 14.55
CA LEU A 31 5.34 14.22 14.41
C LEU A 31 5.56 15.68 13.98
N SER A 32 6.67 16.24 14.44
CA SER A 32 7.14 17.55 13.98
C SER A 32 7.50 17.53 12.50
N ALA A 33 7.67 18.71 11.90
CA ALA A 33 8.09 18.82 10.52
C ALA A 33 9.43 18.12 10.24
N ASP A 34 10.39 18.26 11.16
CA ASP A 34 11.73 17.67 11.05
C ASP A 34 11.68 16.13 11.17
N GLU A 35 10.93 15.63 12.16
CA GLU A 35 10.71 14.19 12.33
C GLU A 35 10.03 13.57 11.10
N LEU A 36 9.08 14.29 10.50
CA LEU A 36 8.40 13.86 9.30
C LEU A 36 9.31 13.89 8.07
N ALA A 37 10.19 14.89 7.95
CA ALA A 37 11.18 14.98 6.87
C ALA A 37 12.15 13.79 6.92
N GLU A 38 12.71 13.49 8.08
CA GLU A 38 13.59 12.34 8.27
C GLU A 38 12.88 11.01 7.94
N ARG A 39 11.64 10.87 8.42
CA ARG A 39 10.84 9.68 8.14
C ARG A 39 10.52 9.52 6.65
N ARG A 40 10.23 10.61 5.94
CA ARG A 40 9.99 10.60 4.48
C ARG A 40 11.24 10.15 3.75
N ARG A 41 12.41 10.68 4.10
CA ARG A 41 13.70 10.28 3.50
C ARG A 41 13.98 8.80 3.73
N THR A 42 13.87 8.34 4.97
CA THR A 42 14.08 6.91 5.31
C THR A 42 13.12 6.01 4.51
N ARG A 43 11.83 6.38 4.44
CA ARG A 43 10.83 5.61 3.68
C ARG A 43 11.09 5.65 2.18
N LEU A 44 11.50 6.80 1.64
CA LEU A 44 11.82 6.95 0.22
C LEU A 44 12.89 5.94 -0.18
N ARG A 45 14.01 5.93 0.53
CA ARG A 45 15.14 5.04 0.25
C ARG A 45 14.74 3.56 0.34
N GLN A 46 13.92 3.20 1.34
CA GLN A 46 13.38 1.84 1.46
C GLN A 46 12.49 1.43 0.28
N VAL A 47 11.62 2.34 -0.17
CA VAL A 47 10.73 2.09 -1.32
C VAL A 47 11.56 1.96 -2.60
N LEU A 48 12.52 2.84 -2.83
CA LEU A 48 13.37 2.81 -4.03
C LEU A 48 14.25 1.58 -4.06
N ALA A 49 14.84 1.16 -2.93
CA ALA A 49 15.62 -0.07 -2.85
C ALA A 49 14.77 -1.30 -3.21
N ARG A 50 13.50 -1.32 -2.81
CA ARG A 50 12.58 -2.41 -3.16
C ARG A 50 12.13 -2.35 -4.63
N ALA A 51 11.90 -1.14 -5.14
CA ALA A 51 11.50 -0.88 -6.51
C ALA A 51 12.61 -1.22 -7.52
N ALA A 52 13.87 -0.96 -7.17
CA ALA A 52 15.04 -1.26 -8.01
C ALA A 52 15.14 -2.74 -8.41
N GLY A 53 14.59 -3.65 -7.58
CA GLY A 53 14.52 -5.08 -7.89
C GLY A 53 13.39 -5.49 -8.84
N THR A 54 12.52 -4.57 -9.26
CA THR A 54 11.44 -4.84 -10.21
C THR A 54 11.88 -4.56 -11.65
N ALA A 55 11.24 -5.20 -12.63
CA ALA A 55 11.61 -5.03 -14.02
C ALA A 55 11.41 -3.58 -14.50
N TYR A 56 10.26 -2.98 -14.21
CA TYR A 56 9.94 -1.63 -14.65
C TYR A 56 10.71 -0.56 -13.87
N TYR A 57 10.59 -0.54 -12.53
CA TYR A 57 11.21 0.54 -11.77
C TYR A 57 12.73 0.42 -11.73
N GLY A 58 13.29 -0.80 -11.79
CA GLY A 58 14.73 -0.99 -11.93
C GLY A 58 15.28 -0.39 -13.23
N ALA A 59 14.55 -0.54 -14.35
CA ALA A 59 14.92 0.11 -15.61
C ALA A 59 14.79 1.63 -15.52
N ALA A 60 13.65 2.13 -15.01
CA ALA A 60 13.40 3.56 -14.88
C ALA A 60 14.42 4.28 -13.98
N LEU A 61 14.85 3.64 -12.89
CA LEU A 61 15.88 4.19 -11.99
C LEU A 61 17.25 4.27 -12.69
N ARG A 62 17.65 3.22 -13.41
CA ARG A 62 18.92 3.23 -14.18
C ARG A 62 18.92 4.25 -15.30
N GLU A 63 17.83 4.33 -16.07
CA GLU A 63 17.67 5.31 -17.16
C GLU A 63 17.71 6.74 -16.62
N ALA A 64 17.17 6.97 -15.43
CA ALA A 64 17.25 8.24 -14.75
C ALA A 64 18.61 8.52 -14.11
N GLY A 65 19.56 7.57 -14.08
CA GLY A 65 20.87 7.68 -13.41
C GLY A 65 20.77 7.71 -11.88
N LEU A 66 19.86 6.90 -11.32
CA LEU A 66 19.53 6.81 -9.89
C LEU A 66 19.86 5.40 -9.37
N ASP A 67 21.12 5.00 -9.48
CA ASP A 67 21.57 3.62 -9.23
C ASP A 67 21.75 3.27 -7.74
N ASP A 68 21.96 4.27 -6.87
CA ASP A 68 22.11 4.08 -5.42
C ASP A 68 20.90 4.64 -4.67
N PRO A 69 19.90 3.81 -4.31
CA PRO A 69 18.74 4.22 -3.52
C PRO A 69 19.06 4.90 -2.20
N ALA A 70 20.24 4.68 -1.61
CA ALA A 70 20.62 5.30 -0.34
C ALA A 70 21.03 6.78 -0.50
N ALA A 71 21.48 7.18 -1.68
CA ALA A 71 21.90 8.55 -1.98
C ALA A 71 20.77 9.44 -2.51
N ILE A 72 19.62 8.87 -2.85
CA ILE A 72 18.50 9.59 -3.47
C ILE A 72 17.77 10.46 -2.45
N GLU A 73 17.53 11.72 -2.83
CA GLU A 73 16.70 12.67 -2.11
C GLU A 73 15.37 12.95 -2.83
N LEU A 74 14.48 13.70 -2.20
CA LEU A 74 13.13 13.95 -2.74
C LEU A 74 13.14 14.68 -4.10
N HIS A 75 14.10 15.58 -4.33
CA HIS A 75 14.18 16.36 -5.57
C HIS A 75 14.65 15.53 -6.77
N ASP A 76 15.41 14.45 -6.54
CA ASP A 76 15.85 13.54 -7.60
C ASP A 76 14.69 12.83 -8.29
N LEU A 77 13.53 12.72 -7.62
CA LEU A 77 12.34 12.07 -8.17
C LEU A 77 11.80 12.78 -9.41
N GLU A 78 12.14 14.05 -9.63
CA GLU A 78 11.78 14.80 -10.83
C GLU A 78 12.42 14.22 -12.11
N ARG A 79 13.51 13.44 -11.97
CA ARG A 79 14.17 12.73 -13.08
C ARG A 79 13.43 11.47 -13.51
N LEU A 80 12.54 10.94 -12.67
CA LEU A 80 11.78 9.74 -12.99
C LEU A 80 10.61 10.05 -13.93
N PRO A 81 10.31 9.16 -14.89
CA PRO A 81 9.14 9.33 -15.74
C PRO A 81 7.85 9.24 -14.92
N PHE A 82 6.83 9.99 -15.32
CA PHE A 82 5.49 9.85 -14.76
C PHE A 82 4.91 8.47 -15.08
N LEU A 83 4.42 7.77 -14.05
CA LEU A 83 3.73 6.49 -14.22
C LEU A 83 2.25 6.71 -14.50
N ASP A 84 1.83 6.48 -15.74
CA ASP A 84 0.43 6.54 -16.15
C ASP A 84 -0.22 5.16 -16.32
N ARG A 85 -1.55 5.15 -16.53
CA ARG A 85 -2.32 3.91 -16.71
C ARG A 85 -1.94 3.15 -17.99
N HIS A 86 -1.56 3.86 -19.05
CA HIS A 86 -1.19 3.26 -20.32
C HIS A 86 0.14 2.50 -20.20
N THR A 87 1.07 3.06 -19.45
CA THR A 87 2.36 2.47 -19.11
C THR A 87 2.17 1.19 -18.30
N ILE A 88 1.33 1.23 -17.26
CA ILE A 88 0.99 0.02 -16.49
C ILE A 88 0.36 -1.06 -17.37
N ALA A 89 -0.57 -0.67 -18.26
CA ALA A 89 -1.22 -1.61 -19.17
C ALA A 89 -0.25 -2.21 -20.20
N ARG A 90 0.67 -1.40 -20.74
CA ARG A 90 1.67 -1.81 -21.73
C ARG A 90 2.67 -2.81 -21.17
N HIS A 91 3.19 -2.57 -19.96
CA HIS A 91 4.20 -3.43 -19.35
C HIS A 91 3.60 -4.67 -18.65
N GLY A 92 2.30 -4.62 -18.29
CA GLY A 92 1.66 -5.66 -17.50
C GLY A 92 2.07 -5.61 -16.03
N LEU A 93 1.23 -6.15 -15.15
CA LEU A 93 1.39 -5.97 -13.69
C LEU A 93 2.66 -6.62 -13.13
N ASP A 94 3.13 -7.70 -13.74
CA ASP A 94 4.31 -8.44 -13.24
C ASP A 94 5.58 -7.60 -13.27
N ALA A 95 5.68 -6.66 -14.22
CA ALA A 95 6.83 -5.78 -14.32
C ALA A 95 7.00 -4.87 -13.08
N PHE A 96 5.93 -4.68 -12.29
CA PHE A 96 5.89 -3.81 -11.13
C PHE A 96 5.92 -4.56 -9.79
N LEU A 97 5.82 -5.89 -9.80
CA LEU A 97 5.76 -6.68 -8.57
C LEU A 97 7.15 -6.81 -7.94
N THR A 98 7.24 -6.59 -6.63
CA THR A 98 8.48 -6.77 -5.85
C THR A 98 8.71 -8.22 -5.42
N GLY A 99 7.97 -9.17 -6.00
CA GLY A 99 7.97 -10.59 -5.64
C GLY A 99 6.98 -11.37 -6.52
N GLY A 100 6.84 -12.67 -6.25
CA GLY A 100 5.89 -13.52 -6.96
C GLY A 100 4.42 -13.15 -6.71
N ARG A 101 3.51 -13.75 -7.49
CA ARG A 101 2.05 -13.53 -7.36
C ARG A 101 1.42 -14.23 -6.17
N ASP A 102 2.15 -15.12 -5.50
CA ASP A 102 1.61 -15.96 -4.45
C ASP A 102 1.06 -15.13 -3.29
N GLY A 103 -0.20 -15.39 -2.92
CA GLY A 103 -0.88 -14.67 -1.84
C GLY A 103 -1.31 -13.24 -2.18
N LEU A 104 -1.14 -12.79 -3.43
CA LEU A 104 -1.67 -11.51 -3.90
C LEU A 104 -3.13 -11.64 -4.34
N VAL A 105 -3.93 -10.60 -4.07
CA VAL A 105 -5.31 -10.46 -4.51
C VAL A 105 -5.44 -9.30 -5.49
N SER A 106 -6.32 -9.46 -6.48
CA SER A 106 -6.63 -8.39 -7.43
C SER A 106 -7.49 -7.31 -6.77
N VAL A 107 -7.13 -6.05 -7.03
CA VAL A 107 -7.89 -4.87 -6.63
C VAL A 107 -8.16 -4.00 -7.83
N PHE A 108 -9.37 -3.43 -7.85
CA PHE A 108 -9.84 -2.60 -8.94
C PHE A 108 -10.10 -1.19 -8.46
N THR A 109 -9.66 -0.21 -9.23
CA THR A 109 -10.05 1.19 -9.03
C THR A 109 -11.45 1.42 -9.60
N SER A 110 -12.23 2.34 -9.02
CA SER A 110 -13.42 2.85 -9.70
C SER A 110 -12.93 3.69 -10.87
N GLY A 111 -13.11 3.19 -12.09
CA GLY A 111 -12.80 3.94 -13.29
C GLY A 111 -13.81 5.06 -13.47
N SER A 112 -13.48 6.28 -13.02
CA SER A 112 -14.27 7.48 -13.35
C SER A 112 -14.25 7.80 -14.85
N THR A 113 -13.31 7.21 -15.60
CA THR A 113 -13.07 7.44 -17.04
C THR A 113 -13.35 6.21 -17.92
N GLY A 114 -14.02 5.18 -17.40
CA GLY A 114 -14.51 4.04 -18.19
C GLY A 114 -13.73 2.72 -18.05
N THR A 115 -12.42 2.75 -17.77
CA THR A 115 -11.62 1.52 -17.59
C THR A 115 -11.07 1.40 -16.16
N PRO A 116 -11.59 0.45 -15.35
CA PRO A 116 -11.03 0.14 -14.04
C PRO A 116 -9.56 -0.29 -14.14
N GLY A 117 -8.67 0.43 -13.47
CA GLY A 117 -7.29 -0.03 -13.29
C GLY A 117 -7.26 -1.25 -12.38
N ARG A 118 -6.58 -2.31 -12.82
CA ARG A 118 -6.34 -3.55 -12.06
C ARG A 118 -4.97 -3.49 -11.40
N PHE A 119 -4.89 -3.84 -10.13
CA PHE A 119 -3.66 -3.90 -9.34
C PHE A 119 -3.64 -5.19 -8.53
N MET A 120 -2.48 -5.53 -7.97
CA MET A 120 -2.32 -6.68 -7.07
C MET A 120 -1.80 -6.20 -5.72
N ARG A 121 -2.26 -6.84 -4.65
CA ARG A 121 -1.79 -6.55 -3.29
C ARG A 121 -1.86 -7.79 -2.41
N SER A 122 -0.99 -7.89 -1.44
CA SER A 122 -1.05 -8.89 -0.38
C SER A 122 -2.15 -8.58 0.65
N LYS A 123 -2.49 -9.57 1.46
CA LYS A 123 -3.39 -9.39 2.62
C LYS A 123 -2.80 -8.46 3.68
N VAL A 124 -1.47 -8.42 3.79
CA VAL A 124 -0.76 -7.52 4.71
C VAL A 124 -0.90 -6.07 4.24
N GLU A 125 -0.70 -5.79 2.95
CA GLU A 125 -0.90 -4.45 2.40
C GLU A 125 -2.35 -3.98 2.53
N GLU A 126 -3.33 -4.88 2.40
CA GLU A 126 -4.73 -4.55 2.68
C GLU A 126 -4.96 -4.17 4.16
N ALA A 127 -4.20 -4.77 5.07
CA ALA A 127 -4.22 -4.42 6.48
C ALA A 127 -3.63 -3.06 6.78
N GLU A 128 -2.50 -2.74 6.16
CA GLU A 128 -1.92 -1.42 6.28
C GLU A 128 -2.81 -0.35 5.64
N TYR A 129 -3.44 -0.65 4.50
CA TYR A 129 -4.42 0.23 3.85
C TYR A 129 -5.61 0.53 4.78
N SER A 130 -6.13 -0.50 5.46
CA SER A 130 -7.24 -0.35 6.39
C SER A 130 -6.86 0.44 7.64
N ALA A 131 -5.66 0.22 8.19
CA ALA A 131 -5.12 1.04 9.29
C ALA A 131 -5.01 2.53 8.89
N ARG A 132 -4.61 2.80 7.64
CA ARG A 132 -4.49 4.15 7.10
C ARG A 132 -5.84 4.86 7.03
N TRP A 133 -6.89 4.17 6.57
CA TRP A 133 -8.25 4.69 6.58
C TRP A 133 -8.82 4.85 7.99
N TRP A 134 -8.56 3.89 8.88
CA TRP A 134 -9.00 4.00 10.26
C TRP A 134 -8.47 5.26 10.95
N ARG A 135 -7.18 5.58 10.75
CA ARG A 135 -6.61 6.84 11.25
C ARG A 135 -7.38 8.06 10.73
N VAL A 136 -7.75 8.08 9.44
CA VAL A 136 -8.53 9.17 8.85
C VAL A 136 -9.89 9.27 9.52
N TYR A 137 -10.63 8.17 9.62
CA TYR A 137 -11.96 8.14 10.25
C TYR A 137 -11.92 8.58 11.70
N ALA A 138 -10.92 8.14 12.48
CA ALA A 138 -10.77 8.51 13.88
C ALA A 138 -10.59 10.04 14.06
N VAL A 139 -9.87 10.71 13.15
CA VAL A 139 -9.71 12.19 13.18
C VAL A 139 -11.04 12.90 12.91
N TYR A 140 -11.94 12.30 12.14
CA TYR A 140 -13.30 12.80 11.93
C TYR A 140 -14.29 12.39 13.03
N GLY A 141 -13.80 11.85 14.15
CA GLY A 141 -14.64 11.44 15.28
C GLY A 141 -15.37 10.13 15.09
N CYS A 142 -15.12 9.39 14.00
CA CYS A 142 -15.71 8.07 13.81
C CYS A 142 -15.09 7.05 14.79
N SER A 143 -15.96 6.18 15.28
CA SER A 143 -15.67 5.07 16.16
C SER A 143 -15.96 3.74 15.47
N VAL A 144 -15.58 2.63 16.10
CA VAL A 144 -15.90 1.28 15.62
C VAL A 144 -17.40 0.98 15.66
N ARG A 145 -18.20 1.82 16.33
CA ARG A 145 -19.65 1.70 16.42
C ARG A 145 -20.38 2.43 15.28
N ASP A 146 -19.67 3.26 14.53
CA ASP A 146 -20.25 3.99 13.41
C ASP A 146 -20.30 3.13 12.14
N ALA A 147 -21.36 3.30 11.37
CA ALA A 147 -21.55 2.60 10.11
C ALA A 147 -21.09 3.47 8.92
N GLN A 148 -20.35 2.90 7.98
CA GLN A 148 -20.06 3.54 6.71
C GLN A 148 -21.06 3.06 5.66
N ILE A 149 -21.61 4.00 4.88
CA ILE A 149 -22.42 3.70 3.70
C ILE A 149 -21.71 4.28 2.50
N ASN A 150 -21.49 3.47 1.48
CA ASN A 150 -21.05 3.96 0.18
C ASN A 150 -22.28 4.19 -0.71
N VAL A 151 -22.62 5.46 -0.92
CA VAL A 151 -23.81 5.86 -1.70
C VAL A 151 -23.57 5.73 -3.22
N ALA A 152 -22.32 5.51 -3.65
CA ALA A 152 -22.00 5.22 -5.04
C ALA A 152 -22.15 3.72 -5.33
N THR A 153 -23.16 3.35 -6.11
CA THR A 153 -23.30 2.00 -6.66
C THR A 153 -22.25 1.78 -7.75
N VAL A 154 -21.05 1.38 -7.35
CA VAL A 154 -20.12 0.75 -8.28
C VAL A 154 -20.22 -0.73 -7.99
N GLY A 155 -20.63 -1.53 -8.98
CA GLY A 155 -20.60 -3.00 -8.92
C GLY A 155 -19.18 -3.52 -8.74
N LYS A 156 -18.60 -3.28 -7.57
CA LYS A 156 -17.28 -3.75 -7.17
C LYS A 156 -17.48 -5.07 -6.44
N PRO A 157 -16.74 -6.13 -6.80
CA PRO A 157 -16.75 -7.34 -6.01
C PRO A 157 -16.34 -7.01 -4.55
N ASP A 158 -16.96 -7.72 -3.61
CA ASP A 158 -16.67 -7.57 -2.18
C ASP A 158 -15.17 -7.72 -1.92
N ARG A 159 -14.64 -6.90 -1.01
CA ARG A 159 -13.23 -7.00 -0.60
C ARG A 159 -12.97 -8.39 0.01
N ALA A 160 -12.13 -9.17 -0.62
CA ALA A 160 -11.73 -10.49 -0.12
C ALA A 160 -10.65 -10.35 0.96
N GLY A 161 -10.70 -11.22 1.97
CA GLY A 161 -9.63 -11.40 2.94
C GLY A 161 -10.02 -11.17 4.41
N PRO A 162 -9.05 -11.29 5.32
CA PRO A 162 -9.28 -11.30 6.76
C PRO A 162 -9.90 -10.00 7.30
N ILE A 163 -9.74 -8.89 6.57
CA ILE A 163 -10.26 -7.59 6.99
C ILE A 163 -11.73 -7.42 6.69
N SER A 164 -12.25 -8.03 5.62
CA SER A 164 -13.70 -8.03 5.44
C SER A 164 -14.38 -8.86 6.53
N MET A 165 -13.73 -9.91 7.04
CA MET A 165 -14.19 -10.61 8.24
C MET A 165 -14.19 -9.69 9.48
N LEU A 166 -13.09 -8.96 9.75
CA LEU A 166 -13.02 -8.02 10.87
C LEU A 166 -14.09 -6.91 10.82
N ARG A 167 -14.41 -6.41 9.63
CA ARG A 167 -15.53 -5.46 9.42
C ARG A 167 -16.89 -6.10 9.68
N LYS A 168 -17.09 -7.35 9.22
CA LYS A 168 -18.33 -8.09 9.46
C LYS A 168 -18.61 -8.27 10.96
N ILE A 169 -17.58 -8.55 11.74
CA ILE A 169 -17.67 -8.73 13.20
C ILE A 169 -17.54 -7.43 14.02
N GLY A 170 -17.48 -6.25 13.38
CA GLY A 170 -17.54 -4.96 14.07
C GLY A 170 -16.24 -4.51 14.76
N VAL A 171 -15.09 -5.11 14.42
CA VAL A 171 -13.77 -4.70 14.93
C VAL A 171 -13.22 -3.49 14.14
N LEU A 172 -13.71 -3.30 12.92
CA LEU A 172 -13.46 -2.14 12.07
C LEU A 172 -14.80 -1.58 11.59
N PRO A 173 -14.91 -0.27 11.33
CA PRO A 173 -16.10 0.30 10.69
C PRO A 173 -16.44 -0.48 9.43
N ARG A 174 -17.72 -0.82 9.30
CA ARG A 174 -18.25 -1.51 8.12
C ARG A 174 -18.04 -0.65 6.89
#